data_AF-A0A2V2DU94-F1
#
_entry.id   AF-A0A2V2DU94-F1
#
_cell.length_a   1.000
_cell.length_b   1.000
_cell.length_c   1.000
_cell.angle_alpha   90.00
_cell.angle_beta   90.00
_cell.angle_gamma   90.00
#
_symmetry.space_group_name_H-M   'P 1'
#
loop_
_entity.id
_entity.type
_entity.pdbx_description
1 polymer ?
#
loop_
_entity_poly.entity_id
_entity_poly.type
_entity_poly.pdbx_seq_one_letter_code
_entity_poly.pdbx_strand_id
1 'polypeptide(L)'
;MYSSRSKRNPGLSWNVRCVLLEQNNLPEIMIITGMSGAGKSRAIEVFEDMGYNCVDNMPPSLITKFVEICCGPGAHFNRLCIVVDCRIGELFDSLYKELNALKSLGFHYRVLFLEASDEVLKRRYKETRRRHPLEKLAGGDIAKAIEMERKMLRQAKAEADVVIDTSLSSAKILKELILKKFSTENHTMSVTVMSFGFKYGPQNDADMLFDVRCLPNPYYIEEMRSMTGLDQKVYDYVFQWEESLGMFQRLSELIHFSLPLFANEGRSNLTIAFGCTGGQHRSVSFARKTGEFIESMGYQVSVIHRDIDK
;
A
#
# COMPACT_ATOMS: atom_id res chain seq x y z
N MET A 1 20.25 47.92 -42.65
CA MET A 1 18.93 48.33 -42.11
C MET A 1 18.02 47.12 -42.08
N TYR A 2 17.15 47.05 -41.06
CA TYR A 2 16.24 45.95 -40.65
C TYR A 2 16.91 44.85 -39.82
N SER A 3 17.02 45.00 -38.50
CA SER A 3 15.96 45.03 -37.46
C SER A 3 15.40 43.64 -37.15
N SER A 4 15.74 43.20 -35.96
CA SER A 4 15.16 42.10 -35.19
C SER A 4 13.63 42.10 -35.15
N ARG A 5 13.03 40.91 -35.27
CA ARG A 5 11.73 40.59 -34.68
C ARG A 5 11.78 39.24 -33.98
N SER A 6 12.03 39.37 -32.67
CA SER A 6 11.46 38.60 -31.56
C SER A 6 10.51 37.47 -31.94
N LYS A 7 10.93 36.25 -31.57
CA LYS A 7 10.04 35.11 -31.28
C LYS A 7 9.06 35.53 -30.17
N ARG A 8 7.77 35.46 -30.45
CA ARG A 8 6.72 35.26 -29.45
C ARG A 8 5.96 34.00 -29.86
N ASN A 9 6.22 32.89 -29.17
CA ASN A 9 5.26 31.79 -29.12
C ASN A 9 4.71 31.76 -27.68
N PRO A 10 3.43 32.12 -27.47
CA PRO A 10 2.78 32.06 -26.17
C PRO A 10 2.23 30.65 -25.91
N GLY A 11 2.37 30.17 -24.67
CA GLY A 11 1.54 29.09 -24.12
C GLY A 11 2.12 27.69 -24.18
N LEU A 12 2.95 27.32 -23.20
CA LEU A 12 3.07 25.92 -22.78
C LEU A 12 1.75 25.52 -22.08
N SER A 13 0.73 25.15 -22.84
CA SER A 13 -0.35 24.29 -22.35
C SER A 13 -0.10 22.87 -22.86
N TRP A 14 0.91 22.21 -22.31
CA TRP A 14 1.14 20.80 -22.59
C TRP A 14 0.10 20.02 -21.78
N ASN A 15 -0.80 19.32 -22.49
CA ASN A 15 -1.77 18.44 -21.87
C ASN A 15 -1.02 17.28 -21.20
N VAL A 16 -0.72 17.42 -19.91
CA VAL A 16 -0.18 16.38 -19.01
C VAL A 16 -0.93 15.05 -19.18
N ARG A 17 -2.24 15.14 -19.48
CA ARG A 17 -3.12 14.02 -19.80
C ARG A 17 -2.66 13.18 -21.00
N CYS A 18 -2.08 13.77 -22.05
CA CYS A 18 -1.64 13.00 -23.23
C CYS A 18 -0.44 12.10 -22.93
N VAL A 19 0.48 12.55 -22.06
CA VAL A 19 1.66 11.76 -21.66
C VAL A 19 1.27 10.64 -20.69
N LEU A 20 0.32 10.89 -19.79
CA LEU A 20 -0.11 9.90 -18.79
C LEU A 20 -1.03 8.81 -19.38
N LEU A 21 -1.81 9.12 -20.42
CA LEU A 21 -2.61 8.12 -21.15
C LEU A 21 -1.74 7.13 -21.93
N GLU A 22 -0.54 7.52 -22.36
CA GLU A 22 0.43 6.61 -22.99
C GLU A 22 1.09 5.66 -21.97
N GLN A 23 1.08 5.99 -20.67
CA GLN A 23 1.70 5.20 -19.59
C GLN A 23 0.71 4.44 -18.68
N ASN A 24 -0.60 4.55 -18.92
CA ASN A 24 -1.66 3.77 -18.26
C ASN A 24 -1.67 3.78 -16.71
N ASN A 25 -0.99 4.71 -16.04
CA ASN A 25 -0.88 4.72 -14.58
C ASN A 25 -1.04 6.14 -14.02
N LEU A 26 -2.29 6.60 -13.89
CA LEU A 26 -2.59 7.84 -13.17
C LEU A 26 -2.37 7.60 -11.67
N PRO A 27 -1.69 8.51 -10.96
CA PRO A 27 -1.36 8.28 -9.55
C PRO A 27 -2.59 8.35 -8.66
N GLU A 28 -2.58 7.53 -7.60
CA GLU A 28 -3.57 7.60 -6.53
C GLU A 28 -3.22 8.77 -5.60
N ILE A 29 -4.13 9.74 -5.48
CA ILE A 29 -3.92 10.95 -4.67
C ILE A 29 -4.81 10.91 -3.42
N MET A 30 -4.18 10.97 -2.26
CA MET A 30 -4.79 11.01 -0.94
C MET A 30 -4.61 12.41 -0.34
N ILE A 31 -5.69 13.06 0.04
CA ILE A 31 -5.66 14.35 0.72
C ILE A 31 -6.07 14.14 2.17
N ILE A 32 -5.20 14.45 3.13
CA ILE A 32 -5.54 14.37 4.55
C ILE A 32 -5.74 15.77 5.10
N THR A 33 -6.89 16.00 5.73
CA THR A 33 -7.16 17.22 6.49
C THR A 33 -7.94 16.89 7.75
N GLY A 34 -8.27 17.91 8.55
CA GLY A 34 -9.06 17.73 9.76
C GLY A 34 -8.61 18.59 10.94
N MET A 35 -9.26 18.37 12.08
CA MET A 35 -9.04 19.15 13.30
C MET A 35 -7.59 19.07 13.78
N SER A 36 -7.07 20.14 14.35
CA SER A 36 -5.73 20.13 14.94
C SER A 36 -5.73 19.26 16.20
N GLY A 37 -4.78 18.33 16.30
CA GLY A 37 -4.77 17.30 17.35
C GLY A 37 -5.62 16.05 17.07
N ALA A 38 -6.27 15.94 15.91
CA ALA A 38 -7.03 14.74 15.52
C ALA A 38 -6.16 13.55 15.07
N GLY A 39 -4.83 13.71 14.99
CA GLY A 39 -3.93 12.61 14.64
C GLY A 39 -3.43 12.58 13.19
N LYS A 40 -3.49 13.71 12.47
CA LYS A 40 -2.94 13.85 11.10
C LYS A 40 -1.51 13.31 10.96
N SER A 41 -0.62 13.64 11.90
CA SER A 41 0.76 13.13 11.90
C SER A 41 0.85 11.60 12.02
N ARG A 42 -0.07 10.96 12.75
CA ARG A 42 -0.13 9.50 12.82
C ARG A 42 -0.73 8.88 11.57
N ALA A 43 -1.68 9.56 10.93
CA ALA A 43 -2.20 9.11 9.65
C ALA A 43 -1.12 9.14 8.56
N ILE A 44 -0.24 10.16 8.54
CA ILE A 44 0.92 10.21 7.64
C ILE A 44 1.76 8.93 7.76
N GLU A 45 2.17 8.56 8.98
CA GLU A 45 2.96 7.35 9.24
C GLU A 45 2.29 6.09 8.66
N VAL A 46 0.95 5.99 8.78
CA VAL A 46 0.19 4.87 8.24
C VAL A 46 0.16 4.88 6.70
N PHE A 47 0.03 6.04 6.07
CA PHE A 47 0.05 6.14 4.61
C PHE A 47 1.45 5.91 4.02
N GLU A 48 2.51 6.31 4.73
CA GLU A 48 3.89 5.96 4.38
C GLU A 48 4.08 4.44 4.41
N ASP A 49 3.58 3.76 5.46
CA ASP A 49 3.58 2.28 5.54
C ASP A 49 2.79 1.64 4.37
N MET A 50 1.77 2.33 3.85
CA MET A 50 0.98 1.90 2.69
C MET A 50 1.64 2.23 1.32
N GLY A 51 2.88 2.74 1.34
CA GLY A 51 3.66 3.08 0.16
C GLY A 51 3.29 4.41 -0.50
N TYR A 52 2.61 5.31 0.21
CA TYR A 52 2.35 6.66 -0.27
C TYR A 52 3.55 7.58 -0.03
N ASN A 53 3.83 8.45 -1.00
CA ASN A 53 4.77 9.53 -0.82
C ASN A 53 4.07 10.68 -0.10
N CYS A 54 4.38 10.85 1.19
CA CYS A 54 3.69 11.79 2.05
C CYS A 54 4.36 13.17 2.08
N VAL A 55 3.57 14.24 2.00
CA VAL A 55 4.00 15.63 2.19
C VAL A 55 3.12 16.26 3.26
N ASP A 56 3.74 16.75 4.34
CA ASP A 56 3.05 17.43 5.43
C ASP A 56 2.98 18.95 5.22
N ASN A 57 1.91 19.57 5.74
CA ASN A 57 1.72 21.01 5.78
C ASN A 57 1.79 21.71 4.41
N MET A 58 1.16 21.11 3.39
CA MET A 58 1.14 21.64 2.03
C MET A 58 0.13 22.79 1.89
N PRO A 59 0.53 23.97 1.36
CA PRO A 59 -0.40 25.03 1.02
C PRO A 59 -1.37 24.61 -0.10
N PRO A 60 -2.69 24.83 0.04
CA PRO A 60 -3.68 24.52 -0.98
C PRO A 60 -3.29 24.99 -2.39
N SER A 61 -2.81 26.23 -2.50
CA SER A 61 -2.43 26.88 -3.77
C SER A 61 -1.27 26.21 -4.54
N LEU A 62 -0.56 25.27 -3.91
CA LEU A 62 0.56 24.57 -4.53
C LEU A 62 0.23 23.12 -4.90
N ILE A 63 -0.94 22.60 -4.51
CA ILE A 63 -1.30 21.19 -4.70
C ILE A 63 -1.28 20.82 -6.19
N THR A 64 -1.95 21.60 -7.04
CA THR A 64 -2.04 21.32 -8.48
C THR A 64 -0.66 21.28 -9.14
N LYS A 65 0.19 22.29 -8.85
CA LYS A 65 1.56 22.36 -9.38
C LYS A 65 2.44 21.20 -8.90
N PHE A 66 2.27 20.80 -7.65
CA PHE A 66 3.03 19.69 -7.08
C PHE A 66 2.66 18.37 -7.76
N VAL A 67 1.36 18.11 -7.95
CA VAL A 67 0.90 16.94 -8.69
C VAL A 67 1.41 16.96 -10.13
N GLU A 68 1.36 18.10 -10.83
CA GLU A 68 1.91 18.22 -12.18
C GLU A 68 3.41 17.88 -12.25
N ILE A 69 4.20 18.32 -11.28
CA ILE A 69 5.64 18.00 -11.20
C ILE A 69 5.84 16.50 -10.95
N CYS A 70 5.10 15.93 -9.99
CA CYS A 70 5.20 14.51 -9.64
C CYS A 70 4.68 13.58 -10.74
N CYS A 71 3.90 14.09 -11.69
CA CYS A 71 3.40 13.35 -12.86
C CYS A 71 4.14 13.69 -14.16
N GLY A 72 5.21 14.50 -14.09
CA GLY A 72 5.99 14.90 -15.26
C GLY A 72 6.83 13.76 -15.85
N PRO A 73 7.38 13.93 -17.07
CA PRO A 73 8.22 12.93 -17.72
C PRO A 73 9.43 12.59 -16.84
N GLY A 74 9.54 11.32 -16.42
CA GLY A 74 10.61 10.81 -15.56
C GLY A 74 10.31 10.77 -14.06
N ALA A 75 9.12 11.21 -13.62
CA ALA A 75 8.66 11.05 -12.25
C ALA A 75 7.87 9.73 -12.10
N HIS A 76 8.22 8.93 -11.09
CA HIS A 76 7.61 7.62 -10.81
C HIS A 76 6.83 7.62 -9.49
N PHE A 77 5.99 8.63 -9.26
CA PHE A 77 5.15 8.67 -8.07
C PHE A 77 3.79 8.03 -8.37
N ASN A 78 3.61 6.76 -7.99
CA ASN A 78 2.34 6.05 -8.22
C ASN A 78 1.28 6.34 -7.14
N ARG A 79 1.71 6.75 -5.94
CA ARG A 79 0.85 7.06 -4.78
C ARG A 79 1.35 8.29 -4.05
N LEU A 80 0.48 9.28 -3.87
CA LEU A 80 0.77 10.59 -3.28
C LEU A 80 -0.18 10.86 -2.13
N CYS A 81 0.36 11.24 -0.97
CA CYS A 81 -0.43 11.64 0.19
C CYS A 81 -0.05 13.06 0.59
N ILE A 82 -1.02 13.97 0.57
CA ILE A 82 -0.81 15.39 0.81
C ILE A 82 -1.63 15.78 2.03
N VAL A 83 -0.95 16.21 3.09
CA VAL A 83 -1.62 16.73 4.28
C VAL A 83 -1.77 18.23 4.15
N VAL A 84 -3.03 18.66 4.14
CA VAL A 84 -3.41 20.06 4.01
C VAL A 84 -3.91 20.54 5.35
N ASP A 85 -3.18 21.49 5.91
CA ASP A 85 -3.61 22.20 7.10
C ASP A 85 -4.26 23.52 6.68
N CYS A 86 -5.59 23.61 6.78
CA CYS A 86 -6.36 24.79 6.38
C CYS A 86 -6.25 25.92 7.42
N ARG A 87 -5.04 26.22 7.89
CA ARG A 87 -4.76 27.24 8.90
C ARG A 87 -4.62 28.61 8.23
N ILE A 88 -5.48 29.53 8.63
CA ILE A 88 -5.35 31.00 8.52
C ILE A 88 -5.36 31.52 7.07
N GLY A 89 -6.46 32.17 6.68
CA GLY A 89 -6.51 33.10 5.54
C GLY A 89 -6.69 32.47 4.15
N GLU A 90 -6.26 31.22 3.95
CA GLU A 90 -6.67 30.44 2.78
C GLU A 90 -7.98 29.72 3.13
N LEU A 91 -9.09 30.25 2.59
CA LEU A 91 -10.42 29.66 2.72
C LEU A 91 -10.38 28.20 2.26
N PHE A 92 -11.14 27.30 2.89
CA PHE A 92 -11.37 25.96 2.37
C PHE A 92 -11.82 26.00 0.88
N ASP A 93 -12.46 27.09 0.45
CA ASP A 93 -12.76 27.38 -0.95
C ASP A 93 -11.54 27.35 -1.88
N SER A 94 -10.35 27.77 -1.41
CA SER A 94 -9.11 27.69 -2.20
C SER A 94 -8.67 26.25 -2.39
N LEU A 95 -8.76 25.43 -1.34
CA LEU A 95 -8.51 23.99 -1.43
C LEU A 95 -9.49 23.34 -2.41
N TYR A 96 -10.78 23.61 -2.28
CA TYR A 96 -11.78 23.03 -3.18
C TYR A 96 -11.60 23.48 -4.64
N LYS A 97 -11.21 24.74 -4.86
CA LYS A 97 -10.87 25.25 -6.19
C LYS A 97 -9.71 24.49 -6.82
N GLU A 98 -8.65 24.24 -6.05
CA GLU A 98 -7.48 23.48 -6.51
C GLU A 98 -7.80 21.99 -6.73
N LEU A 99 -8.60 21.38 -5.86
CA LEU A 99 -9.08 20.01 -6.03
C LEU A 99 -9.98 19.86 -7.27
N ASN A 100 -10.83 20.85 -7.56
CA ASN A 100 -11.61 20.87 -8.80
C ASN A 100 -10.73 21.07 -10.04
N ALA A 101 -9.67 21.88 -9.94
CA ALA A 101 -8.70 22.02 -11.02
C ALA A 101 -8.02 20.68 -11.31
N LEU A 102 -7.57 19.96 -10.28
CA LEU A 102 -7.05 18.58 -10.41
C LEU A 102 -8.04 17.63 -11.09
N LYS A 103 -9.31 17.68 -10.68
CA LYS A 103 -10.36 16.85 -11.28
C LYS A 103 -10.57 17.20 -12.76
N SER A 104 -10.51 18.47 -13.12
CA SER A 104 -10.62 18.94 -14.51
C SER A 104 -9.44 18.51 -15.39
N LEU A 105 -8.27 18.34 -14.78
CA LEU A 105 -7.07 17.79 -15.43
C LEU A 105 -7.15 16.25 -15.60
N GLY A 106 -8.14 15.60 -14.99
CA GLY A 106 -8.39 14.16 -15.10
C GLY A 106 -7.76 13.32 -13.98
N PHE A 107 -7.24 13.93 -12.92
CA PHE A 107 -6.75 13.21 -11.75
C PHE A 107 -7.91 12.80 -10.84
N HIS A 108 -7.79 11.62 -10.25
CA HIS A 108 -8.67 11.14 -9.20
C HIS A 108 -8.01 11.36 -7.83
N TYR A 109 -8.78 11.84 -6.86
CA TYR A 109 -8.32 12.02 -5.49
C TYR A 109 -9.37 11.53 -4.49
N ARG A 110 -8.93 11.24 -3.27
CA ARG A 110 -9.80 11.02 -2.11
C ARG A 110 -9.41 11.92 -0.94
N VAL A 111 -10.39 12.37 -0.18
CA VAL A 111 -10.21 13.25 0.98
C VAL A 111 -10.54 12.50 2.27
N LEU A 112 -9.54 12.38 3.14
CA LEU A 112 -9.67 11.91 4.52
C LEU A 112 -9.77 13.10 5.47
N PHE A 113 -10.87 13.19 6.21
CA PHE A 113 -11.05 14.13 7.30
C PHE A 113 -10.93 13.44 8.66
N LEU A 114 -9.98 13.90 9.47
CA LEU A 114 -9.79 13.41 10.84
C LEU A 114 -10.42 14.37 11.85
N GLU A 115 -11.22 13.84 12.76
CA GLU A 115 -11.79 14.62 13.87
C GLU A 115 -11.62 13.94 15.22
N ALA A 116 -11.92 14.69 16.27
CA ALA A 116 -12.13 14.18 17.62
C ALA A 116 -13.07 15.14 18.36
N SER A 117 -13.64 14.69 19.47
CA SER A 117 -14.43 15.52 20.38
C SER A 117 -13.57 16.63 21.00
N ASP A 118 -14.21 17.75 21.33
CA ASP A 118 -13.53 18.93 21.88
C ASP A 118 -12.79 18.60 23.19
N GLU A 119 -13.37 17.73 24.02
CA GLU A 119 -12.75 17.27 25.27
C GLU A 119 -11.46 16.49 25.02
N VAL A 120 -11.46 15.59 24.03
CA VAL A 120 -10.28 14.80 23.65
C VAL A 120 -9.20 15.69 23.05
N LEU A 121 -9.56 16.66 22.19
CA LEU A 121 -8.60 17.61 21.62
C LEU A 121 -7.96 18.47 22.73
N LYS A 122 -8.78 19.02 23.65
CA LYS A 122 -8.27 19.76 24.82
C LYS A 122 -7.29 18.92 25.64
N ARG A 123 -7.61 17.64 25.88
CA ARG A 123 -6.73 16.71 26.61
C ARG A 123 -5.41 16.48 25.88
N ARG A 124 -5.44 16.18 24.57
CA ARG A 124 -4.23 15.97 23.74
C ARG A 124 -3.31 17.21 23.70
N TYR A 125 -3.89 18.41 23.65
CA TYR A 125 -3.12 19.66 23.71
C TYR A 125 -2.45 19.87 25.07
N LYS A 126 -3.13 19.53 26.17
CA LYS A 126 -2.53 19.56 27.51
C LYS A 126 -1.39 18.55 27.66
N GLU A 127 -1.55 17.35 27.12
CA GLU A 127 -0.54 16.27 27.18
C GLU A 127 0.70 16.62 26.35
N THR A 128 0.52 17.08 25.12
CA THR A 128 1.63 17.38 24.20
C THR A 128 2.30 18.73 24.47
N ARG A 129 1.69 19.59 25.30
CA ARG A 129 2.11 20.98 25.56
C ARG A 129 2.35 21.81 24.29
N ARG A 130 1.78 21.39 23.15
CA ARG A 130 1.83 22.15 21.90
C ARG A 130 0.83 23.31 21.99
N ARG A 131 1.14 24.41 21.32
CA ARG A 131 0.19 25.54 21.21
C ARG A 131 -0.81 25.27 20.10
N HIS A 132 -2.06 25.69 20.30
CA HIS A 132 -3.06 25.59 19.24
C HIS A 132 -2.80 26.69 18.19
N PRO A 133 -2.88 26.38 16.88
CA PRO A 133 -2.60 27.37 15.82
C PRO A 133 -3.43 28.65 15.92
N LEU A 134 -4.71 28.52 16.27
CA LEU A 134 -5.65 29.64 16.46
C LEU A 134 -5.66 30.22 17.89
N GLU A 135 -4.77 29.78 18.79
CA GLU A 135 -4.76 30.22 20.19
C GLU A 135 -4.58 31.74 20.33
N LYS A 136 -3.74 32.34 19.47
CA LYS A 136 -3.54 33.81 19.44
C LYS A 136 -4.80 34.56 19.01
N LEU A 137 -5.53 34.03 18.04
CA LEU A 137 -6.78 34.62 17.52
C LEU A 137 -7.94 34.44 18.50
N ALA A 138 -7.90 33.38 19.30
CA ALA A 138 -8.91 33.07 20.32
C ALA A 138 -8.62 33.71 21.69
N GLY A 139 -7.62 34.60 21.79
CA GLY A 139 -7.27 35.28 23.04
C GLY A 139 -6.68 34.36 24.13
N GLY A 140 -6.01 33.27 23.73
CA GLY A 140 -5.38 32.31 24.65
C GLY A 140 -6.30 31.17 25.11
N ASP A 141 -7.57 31.16 24.71
CA ASP A 141 -8.52 30.12 25.10
C ASP A 141 -8.55 28.98 24.07
N ILE A 142 -8.01 27.81 24.47
CA ILE A 142 -7.99 26.59 23.64
C ILE A 142 -9.41 26.13 23.29
N ALA A 143 -10.39 26.29 24.19
CA ALA A 143 -11.76 25.87 23.92
C ALA A 143 -12.37 26.68 22.77
N LYS A 144 -12.20 28.00 22.82
CA LYS A 144 -12.62 28.90 21.72
C LYS A 144 -11.86 28.62 20.43
N ALA A 145 -10.56 28.34 20.52
CA ALA A 145 -9.74 28.04 19.35
C ALA A 145 -10.23 26.77 18.61
N ILE A 146 -10.56 25.71 19.34
CA ILE A 146 -11.12 24.47 18.79
C ILE A 146 -12.52 24.72 18.19
N GLU A 147 -13.37 25.50 18.86
CA GLU A 147 -14.69 25.83 18.35
C GLU A 147 -14.63 26.63 17.04
N MET A 148 -13.73 27.61 16.97
CA MET A 148 -13.46 28.40 15.76
C MET A 148 -12.96 27.51 14.63
N GLU A 149 -11.99 26.64 14.90
CA GLU A 149 -11.46 25.68 13.90
C GLU A 149 -12.58 24.77 13.39
N ARG A 150 -13.41 24.23 14.29
CA ARG A 150 -14.53 23.37 13.92
C ARG A 150 -15.52 24.08 13.01
N LYS A 151 -15.82 25.37 13.27
CA LYS A 151 -16.68 26.19 12.40
C LYS A 151 -16.07 26.39 11.01
N MET A 152 -14.77 26.67 10.95
CA MET A 152 -14.05 26.86 9.68
C MET A 152 -14.00 25.58 8.83
N LEU A 153 -13.83 24.42 9.49
CA LEU A 153 -13.71 23.13 8.82
C LEU A 153 -15.05 22.40 8.58
N ARG A 154 -16.21 23.03 8.87
CA ARG A 154 -17.52 22.39 8.66
C ARG A 154 -17.73 21.96 7.22
N GLN A 155 -17.39 22.82 6.27
CA GLN A 155 -17.53 22.54 4.86
C GLN A 155 -16.57 21.45 4.41
N ALA A 156 -15.32 21.50 4.89
CA ALA A 156 -14.32 20.46 4.67
C ALA A 156 -14.78 19.08 5.13
N LYS A 157 -15.43 19.00 6.28
CA LYS A 157 -16.00 17.75 6.80
C LYS A 157 -17.16 17.25 5.93
N ALA A 158 -18.01 18.15 5.43
CA ALA A 158 -19.18 17.79 4.65
C ALA A 158 -18.82 17.26 3.24
N GLU A 159 -17.72 17.76 2.67
CA GLU A 159 -17.25 17.39 1.33
C GLU A 159 -16.20 16.28 1.33
N ALA A 160 -15.77 15.81 2.50
CA ALA A 160 -14.79 14.74 2.61
C ALA A 160 -15.39 13.37 2.22
N ASP A 161 -14.63 12.56 1.48
CA ASP A 161 -15.03 11.21 1.11
C ASP A 161 -15.10 10.28 2.33
N VAL A 162 -14.18 10.47 3.28
CA VAL A 162 -14.08 9.65 4.48
C VAL A 162 -13.83 10.53 5.69
N VAL A 163 -14.68 10.37 6.71
CA VAL A 163 -14.49 10.98 8.03
C VAL A 163 -14.14 9.89 9.04
N ILE A 164 -13.08 10.11 9.83
CA ILE A 164 -12.69 9.24 10.94
C ILE A 164 -12.71 10.05 12.24
N ASP A 165 -13.57 9.63 13.17
CA ASP A 165 -13.56 10.12 14.55
C ASP A 165 -12.51 9.36 15.36
N THR A 166 -11.51 10.08 15.86
CA THR A 166 -10.39 9.56 16.63
C THR A 166 -10.58 9.72 18.15
N SER A 167 -11.77 10.11 18.61
CA SER A 167 -12.05 10.38 20.03
C SER A 167 -11.71 9.22 20.96
N LEU A 168 -12.03 7.99 20.53
CA LEU A 168 -11.81 6.75 21.27
C LEU A 168 -10.69 5.90 20.67
N SER A 169 -9.94 6.45 19.72
CA SER A 169 -8.91 5.70 19.00
C SER A 169 -7.54 5.87 19.67
N SER A 170 -6.90 4.73 19.96
CA SER A 170 -5.45 4.69 20.16
C SER A 170 -4.74 4.80 18.81
N ALA A 171 -3.42 5.01 18.80
CA ALA A 171 -2.64 5.04 17.56
C ALA A 171 -2.80 3.74 16.75
N LYS A 172 -2.87 2.59 17.43
CA LYS A 172 -3.10 1.28 16.82
C LYS A 172 -4.48 1.21 16.15
N ILE A 173 -5.54 1.62 16.87
CA ILE A 173 -6.91 1.61 16.33
C ILE A 173 -7.04 2.55 15.13
N LEU A 174 -6.39 3.73 15.18
CA LEU A 174 -6.37 4.65 14.04
C LEU A 174 -5.73 4.01 12.80
N LYS A 175 -4.60 3.32 12.97
CA LYS A 175 -3.95 2.56 11.89
C LYS A 175 -4.88 1.51 11.29
N GLU A 176 -5.53 0.70 12.13
CA GLU A 176 -6.49 -0.31 11.68
C GLU A 176 -7.69 0.29 10.92
N LEU A 177 -8.22 1.43 11.39
CA LEU A 177 -9.34 2.12 10.73
C LEU A 177 -8.95 2.70 9.37
N ILE A 178 -7.75 3.27 9.25
CA ILE A 178 -7.22 3.79 7.98
C ILE A 178 -7.01 2.63 7.00
N LEU A 179 -6.32 1.56 7.42
CA LEU A 179 -6.12 0.37 6.60
C LEU A 179 -7.46 -0.20 6.13
N LYS A 180 -8.43 -0.38 7.04
CA LYS A 180 -9.75 -0.91 6.66
C LYS A 180 -10.50 -0.07 5.62
N LYS A 181 -10.36 1.27 5.68
CA LYS A 181 -11.11 2.20 4.82
C LYS A 181 -10.42 2.51 3.49
N PHE A 182 -9.09 2.49 3.48
CA PHE A 182 -8.29 2.90 2.32
C PHE A 182 -7.50 1.77 1.68
N SER A 183 -7.46 0.58 2.28
CA SER A 183 -7.14 -0.64 1.55
C SER A 183 -8.33 -1.03 0.67
N THR A 184 -8.65 -0.19 -0.33
CA THR A 184 -9.68 -0.49 -1.32
C THR A 184 -9.15 -1.19 -2.56
N GLU A 185 -7.84 -1.31 -2.74
CA GLU A 185 -7.25 -2.23 -3.70
C GLU A 185 -5.96 -2.77 -3.10
N ASN A 186 -5.91 -4.09 -2.90
CA ASN A 186 -4.71 -4.89 -2.90
C ASN A 186 -3.45 -4.17 -2.40
N HIS A 187 -3.34 -3.99 -1.08
CA HIS A 187 -2.08 -4.44 -0.48
C HIS A 187 -2.14 -5.97 -0.57
N THR A 188 -2.00 -6.51 -1.79
CA THR A 188 -1.79 -7.92 -1.99
C THR A 188 -0.45 -8.16 -1.38
N MET A 189 -0.45 -8.56 -0.11
CA MET A 189 0.66 -9.25 0.51
C MET A 189 1.25 -10.15 -0.57
N SER A 190 2.46 -9.86 -1.01
CA SER A 190 3.07 -10.65 -2.07
C SER A 190 3.52 -11.97 -1.45
N VAL A 191 3.29 -13.07 -2.16
CA VAL A 191 3.64 -14.39 -1.67
C VAL A 191 4.84 -14.91 -2.46
N THR A 192 5.92 -15.22 -1.76
CA THR A 192 7.04 -15.95 -2.35
C THR A 192 6.88 -17.41 -1.99
N VAL A 193 6.66 -18.25 -2.99
CA VAL A 193 6.71 -19.70 -2.83
C VAL A 193 8.07 -20.18 -3.30
N MET A 194 8.76 -20.95 -2.47
CA MET A 194 10.09 -21.43 -2.86
C MET A 194 10.36 -22.89 -2.56
N SER A 195 11.28 -23.46 -3.32
CA SER A 195 11.77 -24.82 -3.09
C SER A 195 13.25 -24.82 -2.73
N PHE A 196 13.63 -25.70 -1.80
CA PHE A 196 15.01 -25.88 -1.40
C PHE A 196 15.35 -27.35 -1.09
N GLY A 197 16.64 -27.63 -0.95
CA GLY A 197 17.21 -28.92 -0.55
C GLY A 197 17.77 -28.86 0.86
N PHE A 198 17.27 -29.72 1.77
CA PHE A 198 17.77 -29.81 3.15
C PHE A 198 19.27 -30.14 3.22
N LYS A 199 19.84 -30.83 2.22
CA LYS A 199 21.28 -31.10 2.16
C LYS A 199 22.13 -29.82 2.03
N TYR A 200 21.53 -28.71 1.59
CA TYR A 200 22.16 -27.40 1.47
C TYR A 200 21.77 -26.44 2.61
N GLY A 201 21.06 -26.94 3.64
CA GLY A 201 20.58 -26.16 4.79
C GLY A 201 19.11 -25.75 4.67
N PRO A 202 18.44 -25.51 5.81
CA PRO A 202 17.06 -25.02 5.82
C PRO A 202 16.95 -23.60 5.25
N GLN A 203 15.74 -23.18 4.90
CA GLN A 203 15.43 -21.79 4.58
C GLN A 203 15.03 -21.05 5.86
N ASN A 204 15.90 -20.16 6.35
CA ASN A 204 15.72 -19.53 7.68
C ASN A 204 14.77 -18.32 7.68
N ASP A 205 14.52 -17.73 6.52
CA ASP A 205 13.64 -16.58 6.26
C ASP A 205 12.26 -17.01 5.76
N ALA A 206 11.92 -18.31 5.84
CA ALA A 206 10.60 -18.80 5.53
C ALA A 206 9.63 -18.57 6.71
N ASP A 207 8.47 -17.98 6.44
CA ASP A 207 7.38 -17.84 7.43
C ASP A 207 6.65 -19.18 7.64
N MET A 208 6.50 -19.95 6.56
CA MET A 208 5.94 -21.30 6.58
C MET A 208 6.91 -22.24 5.89
N LEU A 209 7.29 -23.34 6.55
CA LEU A 209 8.22 -24.32 6.00
C LEU A 209 7.60 -25.72 6.06
N PHE A 210 7.57 -26.39 4.91
CA PHE A 210 6.99 -27.72 4.75
C PHE A 210 8.03 -28.72 4.27
N ASP A 211 8.21 -29.81 5.01
CA ASP A 211 9.06 -30.93 4.64
C ASP A 211 8.27 -31.97 3.83
N VAL A 212 8.69 -32.19 2.58
CA VAL A 212 8.06 -33.15 1.65
C VAL A 212 8.94 -34.38 1.40
N ARG A 213 9.94 -34.64 2.24
CA ARG A 213 10.87 -35.80 2.08
C ARG A 213 10.20 -37.15 2.28
N CYS A 214 9.06 -37.21 2.96
CA CYS A 214 8.31 -38.44 3.18
C CYS A 214 7.55 -38.96 1.95
N LEU A 215 7.46 -38.16 0.88
CA LEU A 215 6.72 -38.52 -0.34
C LEU A 215 7.54 -39.40 -1.30
N PRO A 216 6.87 -40.17 -2.20
CA PRO A 216 7.53 -41.00 -3.21
C PRO A 216 8.61 -40.25 -3.99
N ASN A 217 9.80 -40.84 -4.09
CA ASN A 217 10.99 -40.14 -4.55
C ASN A 217 11.31 -40.42 -6.03
N PRO A 218 11.23 -39.43 -6.94
CA PRO A 218 11.51 -39.62 -8.37
C PRO A 218 12.97 -39.97 -8.66
N TYR A 219 13.89 -39.67 -7.73
CA TYR A 219 15.33 -39.88 -7.90
C TYR A 219 15.74 -41.34 -8.18
N TYR A 220 14.91 -42.31 -7.75
CA TYR A 220 15.17 -43.74 -7.98
C TYR A 220 14.82 -44.19 -9.40
N ILE A 221 14.13 -43.35 -10.19
CA ILE A 221 13.84 -43.61 -11.59
C ILE A 221 14.95 -42.97 -12.41
N GLU A 222 15.73 -43.81 -13.10
CA GLU A 222 16.92 -43.39 -13.84
C GLU A 222 16.62 -42.27 -14.84
N GLU A 223 15.53 -42.40 -15.59
CA GLU A 223 15.09 -41.42 -16.58
C GLU A 223 14.68 -40.06 -15.97
N MET A 224 14.33 -40.01 -14.69
CA MET A 224 13.88 -38.79 -14.01
C MET A 224 14.99 -38.16 -13.17
N ARG A 225 16.11 -38.85 -12.93
CA ARG A 225 17.15 -38.43 -11.98
C ARG A 225 17.79 -37.09 -12.34
N SER A 226 17.95 -36.81 -13.64
CA SER A 226 18.51 -35.56 -14.17
C SER A 226 17.46 -34.50 -14.49
N MET A 227 16.18 -34.80 -14.27
CA MET A 227 15.06 -33.89 -14.50
C MET A 227 14.77 -33.10 -13.22
N THR A 228 13.89 -32.11 -13.33
CA THR A 228 13.46 -31.27 -12.21
C THR A 228 11.96 -31.30 -12.06
N GLY A 229 11.43 -30.80 -10.95
CA GLY A 229 9.99 -30.67 -10.74
C GLY A 229 9.30 -29.66 -11.67
N LEU A 230 10.06 -28.92 -12.49
CA LEU A 230 9.53 -28.10 -13.58
C LEU A 230 9.15 -28.96 -14.80
N ASP A 231 9.84 -30.08 -15.00
CA ASP A 231 9.54 -31.01 -16.08
C ASP A 231 8.23 -31.74 -15.80
N GLN A 232 7.35 -31.76 -16.80
CA GLN A 232 6.00 -32.32 -16.65
C GLN A 232 6.04 -33.79 -16.21
N LYS A 233 7.00 -34.58 -16.72
CA LYS A 233 7.18 -35.99 -16.35
C LYS A 233 7.43 -36.19 -14.84
N VAL A 234 8.24 -35.33 -14.22
CA VAL A 234 8.52 -35.39 -12.77
C VAL A 234 7.33 -34.87 -11.99
N TYR A 235 6.72 -33.77 -12.44
CA TYR A 235 5.53 -33.21 -11.81
C TYR A 235 4.38 -34.22 -11.74
N ASP A 236 4.09 -34.87 -12.86
CA ASP A 236 3.06 -35.91 -12.97
C ASP A 236 3.41 -37.10 -12.07
N TYR A 237 4.66 -37.54 -12.07
CA TYR A 237 5.10 -38.60 -11.17
C TYR A 237 4.93 -38.23 -9.70
N VAL A 238 5.22 -36.98 -9.30
CA VAL A 238 5.05 -36.54 -7.91
C VAL A 238 3.58 -36.54 -7.53
N PHE A 239 2.68 -36.08 -8.42
CA PHE A 239 1.26 -35.91 -8.13
C PHE A 239 0.33 -37.06 -8.57
N GLN A 240 0.86 -38.16 -9.13
CA GLN A 240 0.05 -39.37 -9.37
C GLN A 240 -0.28 -40.14 -8.07
N TRP A 241 0.49 -39.92 -7.01
CA TRP A 241 0.37 -40.63 -5.74
C TRP A 241 -0.69 -40.01 -4.83
N GLU A 242 -1.53 -40.84 -4.22
CA GLU A 242 -2.58 -40.40 -3.29
C GLU A 242 -2.00 -39.65 -2.09
N GLU A 243 -0.82 -40.03 -1.62
CA GLU A 243 -0.13 -39.39 -0.49
C GLU A 243 0.29 -37.96 -0.83
N SER A 244 0.81 -37.73 -2.04
CA SER A 244 1.21 -36.40 -2.51
C SER A 244 -0.01 -35.50 -2.70
N LEU A 245 -1.08 -36.02 -3.32
CA LEU A 245 -2.34 -35.28 -3.49
C LEU A 245 -2.98 -34.95 -2.15
N GLY A 246 -3.06 -35.94 -1.24
CA GLY A 246 -3.63 -35.76 0.09
C GLY A 246 -2.83 -34.80 0.98
N MET A 247 -1.50 -34.78 0.85
CA MET A 247 -0.66 -33.78 1.50
C MET A 247 -0.91 -32.39 0.91
N PHE A 248 -0.89 -32.26 -0.43
CA PHE A 248 -1.14 -30.98 -1.08
C PHE A 248 -2.51 -30.39 -0.72
N GLN A 249 -3.56 -31.20 -0.68
CA GLN A 249 -4.89 -30.75 -0.29
C GLN A 249 -4.88 -30.11 1.11
N ARG A 250 -4.35 -30.80 2.11
CA ARG A 250 -4.30 -30.30 3.50
C ARG A 250 -3.43 -29.04 3.62
N LEU A 251 -2.32 -28.99 2.91
CA LEU A 251 -1.46 -27.80 2.88
C LEU A 251 -2.17 -26.63 2.19
N SER A 252 -2.88 -26.87 1.09
CA SER A 252 -3.65 -25.84 0.39
C SER A 252 -4.80 -25.30 1.23
N GLU A 253 -5.49 -26.14 2.01
CA GLU A 253 -6.53 -25.72 2.95
C GLU A 253 -5.95 -24.84 4.07
N LEU A 254 -4.81 -25.24 4.63
CA LEU A 254 -4.08 -24.44 5.63
C LEU A 254 -3.63 -23.09 5.06
N ILE A 255 -3.03 -23.09 3.87
CA ILE A 255 -2.57 -21.86 3.20
C ILE A 255 -3.77 -20.95 2.91
N HIS A 256 -4.85 -21.49 2.38
CA HIS A 256 -6.07 -20.73 2.09
C HIS A 256 -6.63 -20.04 3.34
N PHE A 257 -6.64 -20.75 4.48
CA PHE A 257 -7.09 -20.19 5.74
C PHE A 257 -6.13 -19.12 6.28
N SER A 258 -4.82 -19.33 6.19
CA SER A 258 -3.81 -18.45 6.78
C SER A 258 -3.54 -17.17 5.98
N LEU A 259 -3.62 -17.21 4.65
CA LEU A 259 -3.34 -16.07 3.78
C LEU A 259 -4.10 -14.77 4.15
N PRO A 260 -5.43 -14.78 4.35
CA PRO A 260 -6.14 -13.57 4.77
C PRO A 260 -5.78 -13.12 6.19
N LEU A 261 -5.37 -14.05 7.08
CA LEU A 261 -4.94 -13.70 8.43
C LEU A 261 -3.61 -12.94 8.42
N PHE A 262 -2.64 -13.40 7.62
CA PHE A 262 -1.38 -12.68 7.43
C PHE A 262 -1.56 -11.34 6.73
N ALA A 263 -2.45 -11.26 5.73
CA ALA A 263 -2.77 -10.00 5.09
C ALA A 263 -3.40 -9.00 6.08
N ASN A 264 -4.32 -9.45 6.94
CA ASN A 264 -4.95 -8.62 7.97
C ASN A 264 -4.00 -8.18 9.09
N GLU A 265 -2.93 -8.94 9.35
CA GLU A 265 -1.84 -8.54 10.25
C GLU A 265 -1.06 -7.33 9.70
N GLY A 266 -1.19 -7.05 8.40
CA GLY A 266 -0.49 -5.95 7.72
C GLY A 266 0.87 -6.37 7.16
N ARG A 267 1.10 -7.66 6.91
CA ARG A 267 2.33 -8.14 6.27
C ARG A 267 2.37 -7.72 4.81
N SER A 268 3.51 -7.18 4.38
CA SER A 268 3.76 -6.84 2.98
C SER A 268 4.16 -8.06 2.15
N ASN A 269 4.92 -9.01 2.72
CA ASN A 269 5.38 -10.23 2.07
C ASN A 269 5.19 -11.46 2.97
N LEU A 270 4.94 -12.62 2.35
CA LEU A 270 4.89 -13.93 3.01
C LEU A 270 5.76 -14.94 2.23
N THR A 271 6.67 -15.63 2.91
CA THR A 271 7.51 -16.67 2.31
C THR A 271 7.06 -18.07 2.72
N ILE A 272 6.66 -18.89 1.75
CA ILE A 272 6.28 -20.29 1.92
C ILE A 272 7.34 -21.19 1.26
N ALA A 273 8.03 -22.00 2.05
CA ALA A 273 9.13 -22.84 1.58
C ALA A 273 8.81 -24.34 1.64
N PHE A 274 9.14 -25.06 0.57
CA PHE A 274 9.06 -26.51 0.47
C PHE A 274 10.46 -27.12 0.43
N GLY A 275 10.74 -28.07 1.32
CA GLY A 275 12.03 -28.74 1.43
C GLY A 275 11.96 -30.20 1.00
N CYS A 276 12.85 -30.63 0.11
CA CYS A 276 13.16 -32.05 -0.08
C CYS A 276 14.66 -32.28 0.16
N THR A 277 15.19 -33.50 -0.06
CA THR A 277 16.62 -33.74 0.21
C THR A 277 17.51 -32.91 -0.72
N GLY A 278 17.25 -32.97 -2.03
CA GLY A 278 18.12 -32.38 -3.05
C GLY A 278 17.66 -31.03 -3.62
N GLY A 279 16.40 -30.62 -3.38
CA GLY A 279 15.87 -29.35 -3.87
C GLY A 279 15.47 -29.29 -5.34
N GLN A 280 15.42 -30.44 -6.03
CA GLN A 280 15.24 -30.48 -7.49
C GLN A 280 13.89 -31.06 -7.96
N HIS A 281 13.29 -32.00 -7.20
CA HIS A 281 12.13 -32.78 -7.66
C HIS A 281 10.85 -32.43 -6.87
N ARG A 282 10.62 -33.12 -5.75
CA ARG A 282 9.41 -33.01 -4.91
C ARG A 282 9.14 -31.58 -4.44
N SER A 283 10.14 -30.90 -3.88
CA SER A 283 9.95 -29.53 -3.40
C SER A 283 9.66 -28.55 -4.54
N VAL A 284 10.29 -28.71 -5.70
CA VAL A 284 10.03 -27.90 -6.90
C VAL A 284 8.60 -28.10 -7.39
N SER A 285 8.13 -29.35 -7.50
CA SER A 285 6.75 -29.65 -7.92
C SER A 285 5.71 -29.09 -6.93
N PHE A 286 5.96 -29.20 -5.63
CA PHE A 286 5.08 -28.61 -4.61
C PHE A 286 5.08 -27.08 -4.65
N ALA A 287 6.25 -26.45 -4.82
CA ALA A 287 6.35 -25.00 -4.95
C ALA A 287 5.60 -24.49 -6.18
N ARG A 288 5.75 -25.16 -7.34
CA ARG A 288 5.00 -24.85 -8.57
C ARG A 288 3.49 -24.92 -8.34
N LYS A 289 2.98 -26.05 -7.87
CA LYS A 289 1.53 -26.27 -7.68
C LYS A 289 0.94 -25.32 -6.64
N THR A 290 1.70 -25.00 -5.59
CA THR A 290 1.27 -24.04 -4.57
C THR A 290 1.26 -22.61 -5.14
N GLY A 291 2.23 -22.25 -5.98
CA GLY A 291 2.22 -20.97 -6.70
C GLY A 291 0.96 -20.80 -7.54
N GLU A 292 0.64 -21.79 -8.39
CA GLU A 292 -0.57 -21.82 -9.22
C GLU A 292 -1.86 -21.69 -8.37
N PHE A 293 -1.92 -22.39 -7.22
CA PHE A 293 -3.05 -22.32 -6.31
C PHE A 293 -3.23 -20.91 -5.71
N ILE A 294 -2.16 -20.30 -5.23
CA ILE A 294 -2.20 -18.96 -4.62
C ILE A 294 -2.52 -17.88 -5.65
N GLU A 295 -2.00 -18.01 -6.87
CA GLU A 295 -2.35 -17.13 -7.98
C GLU A 295 -3.85 -17.20 -8.30
N SER A 296 -4.43 -18.41 -8.29
CA SER A 296 -5.88 -18.61 -8.51
C SER A 296 -6.76 -17.95 -7.45
N MET A 297 -6.20 -17.68 -6.25
CA MET A 297 -6.86 -16.94 -5.18
C MET A 297 -6.75 -15.41 -5.33
N GLY A 298 -6.05 -14.91 -6.35
CA GLY A 298 -5.90 -13.48 -6.64
C GLY A 298 -4.73 -12.79 -5.92
N TYR A 299 -3.81 -13.55 -5.32
CA TYR A 299 -2.59 -12.98 -4.72
C TYR A 299 -1.48 -12.82 -5.75
N GLN A 300 -0.66 -11.77 -5.59
CA GLN A 300 0.60 -11.66 -6.32
C GLN A 300 1.57 -12.72 -5.79
N VAL A 301 2.04 -13.61 -6.67
CA VAL A 301 2.92 -14.72 -6.30
C VAL A 301 4.19 -14.74 -7.12
N SER A 302 5.31 -15.10 -6.49
CA SER A 302 6.58 -15.39 -7.14
C SER A 302 7.04 -16.79 -6.74
N VAL A 303 7.48 -17.60 -7.71
CA VAL A 303 8.00 -18.96 -7.46
C VAL A 303 9.50 -18.98 -7.67
N ILE A 304 10.25 -19.38 -6.64
CA ILE A 304 11.72 -19.36 -6.65
C ILE A 304 12.27 -20.76 -6.32
N HIS A 305 13.24 -21.24 -7.09
CA HIS A 305 13.87 -22.53 -6.84
C HIS A 305 15.34 -22.36 -6.47
N ARG A 306 15.64 -22.42 -5.16
CA ARG A 306 16.97 -22.07 -4.61
C ARG A 306 18.07 -23.00 -5.09
N ASP A 307 17.78 -24.30 -5.13
CA ASP A 307 18.77 -25.36 -5.29
C ASP A 307 18.54 -26.21 -6.56
N ILE A 308 17.76 -25.69 -7.52
CA ILE A 308 17.36 -26.47 -8.71
C ILE A 308 18.53 -26.84 -9.62
N ASP A 309 19.56 -25.99 -9.69
CA ASP A 309 20.76 -26.17 -10.52
C ASP A 309 21.96 -26.74 -9.74
N LYS A 310 21.76 -27.16 -8.48
CA LYS A 310 22.84 -27.54 -7.55
C LYS A 310 23.17 -29.02 -7.54
#